data_AF-A0AB39AQD7-F1
#
_entry.id   AF-A0AB39AQD7-F1
#
_cell.length_a   1.000
_cell.length_b   1.000
_cell.length_c   1.000
_cell.angle_alpha   90.00
_cell.angle_beta   90.00
_cell.angle_gamma   90.00
#
_symmetry.space_group_name_H-M   'P 1'
#
loop_
_entity.id
_entity.type
_entity.pdbx_description
1 polymer ?
#
loop_
_entity_poly.entity_id
_entity_poly.type
_entity_poly.pdbx_seq_one_letter_code
_entity_poly.pdbx_strand_id
1 'polypeptide(L)'
;MKHIEKKMREEGIHEPLWDKGLGIRVSMYGKVIRRQKPAKATVVNDEAILRHARPIDLILARTMHISFIGLMFVIAYSYFAYDLGNRAD
;
A
#
# COMPACT_ATOMS: atom_id res chain seq x y z
N MET A 1 -4.78 7.94 -5.62
CA MET A 1 -3.59 8.70 -5.16
C MET A 1 -3.41 10.07 -5.82
N LYS A 2 -3.55 10.26 -7.15
CA LYS A 2 -3.40 11.58 -7.81
C LYS A 2 -4.19 12.72 -7.16
N HIS A 3 -5.34 12.40 -6.54
CA HIS A 3 -6.13 13.37 -5.77
C HIS A 3 -5.40 13.89 -4.53
N ILE A 4 -4.82 12.98 -3.73
CA ILE A 4 -4.06 13.31 -2.52
C ILE A 4 -2.82 14.11 -2.91
N GLU A 5 -2.09 13.67 -3.94
CA GLU A 5 -0.91 14.37 -4.44
C GLU A 5 -1.23 15.78 -4.94
N LYS A 6 -2.36 15.97 -5.64
CA LYS A 6 -2.80 17.31 -6.07
C LYS A 6 -3.07 18.22 -4.88
N LYS A 7 -3.80 17.74 -3.86
CA LYS A 7 -4.09 18.52 -2.66
C LYS A 7 -2.85 18.80 -1.80
N MET A 8 -1.95 17.84 -1.69
CA MET A 8 -0.67 18.05 -1.00
C MET A 8 0.17 19.11 -1.71
N ARG A 9 0.18 19.12 -3.06
CA ARG A 9 0.86 20.14 -3.84
C ARG A 9 0.24 21.53 -3.69
N GLU A 10 -1.09 21.62 -3.58
CA GLU A 10 -1.81 22.87 -3.26
C GLU A 10 -1.39 23.45 -1.90
N GLU A 11 -0.98 22.60 -0.96
CA GLU A 11 -0.47 22.99 0.36
C GLU A 11 1.06 23.19 0.38
N GLY A 12 1.72 23.15 -0.77
CA GLY A 12 3.18 23.27 -0.90
C GLY A 12 3.95 22.01 -0.48
N ILE A 13 3.27 20.95 -0.05
CA ILE A 13 3.88 19.68 0.36
C ILE A 13 4.17 18.86 -0.89
N HIS A 14 5.44 18.82 -1.27
CA HIS A 14 5.88 18.10 -2.45
C HIS A 14 6.07 16.61 -2.16
N GLU A 15 5.92 15.80 -3.21
CA GLU A 15 6.17 14.37 -3.15
C GLU A 15 7.64 14.06 -2.78
N PRO A 16 7.90 12.92 -2.14
CA PRO A 16 9.25 12.60 -1.67
C PRO A 16 10.24 12.47 -2.84
N LEU A 17 11.43 13.07 -2.70
CA LEU A 17 12.46 13.13 -3.75
C LEU A 17 12.95 11.76 -4.24
N TRP A 18 12.81 10.72 -3.41
CA TRP A 18 13.26 9.36 -3.68
C TRP A 18 12.28 8.54 -4.54
N ASP A 19 11.03 8.99 -4.70
CA ASP A 19 10.04 8.32 -5.53
C ASP A 19 9.50 9.25 -6.62
N LYS A 20 10.36 9.60 -7.58
CA LYS A 20 10.00 10.36 -8.78
C LYS A 20 9.26 9.52 -9.83
N GLY A 21 8.33 8.65 -9.42
CA GLY A 21 7.47 7.90 -10.33
C GLY A 21 7.68 6.38 -10.40
N LEU A 22 8.43 5.79 -9.48
CA LEU A 22 8.52 4.32 -9.33
C LEU A 22 7.25 3.75 -8.69
N GLY A 23 6.44 4.59 -8.04
CA GLY A 23 5.15 4.21 -7.47
C GLY A 23 5.26 3.50 -6.12
N ILE A 24 6.46 3.45 -5.54
CA ILE A 24 6.73 2.82 -4.23
C ILE A 24 5.97 3.57 -3.13
N ARG A 25 5.79 4.89 -3.25
CA ARG A 25 5.00 5.76 -2.36
C ARG A 25 3.56 5.32 -2.25
N VAL A 26 2.97 4.75 -3.31
CA VAL A 26 1.57 4.28 -3.29
C VAL A 26 1.38 3.20 -2.24
N SER A 27 2.37 2.30 -2.11
CA SER A 27 2.36 1.27 -1.07
C SER A 27 2.47 1.85 0.34
N MET A 28 3.31 2.88 0.53
CA MET A 28 3.44 3.58 1.81
C MET A 28 2.17 4.35 2.16
N TYR A 29 1.59 5.08 1.22
CA TYR A 29 0.34 5.82 1.42
C TYR A 29 -0.77 4.84 1.78
N GLY A 30 -0.87 3.70 1.10
CA GLY A 30 -1.82 2.63 1.46
C GLY A 30 -1.60 2.07 2.87
N LYS A 31 -0.35 1.99 3.34
CA LYS A 31 -0.03 1.59 4.71
C LYS A 31 -0.47 2.65 5.73
N VAL A 32 -0.19 3.92 5.48
CA VAL A 32 -0.58 5.05 6.33
C VAL A 32 -2.11 5.17 6.42
N ILE A 33 -2.79 5.13 5.27
CA ILE A 33 -4.25 5.20 5.16
C ILE A 33 -4.93 4.04 5.92
N ARG A 34 -4.39 2.82 5.83
CA ARG A 34 -4.90 1.68 6.60
C ARG A 34 -4.64 1.80 8.10
N ARG A 35 -3.49 2.35 8.49
CA ARG A 35 -3.11 2.55 9.89
C ARG A 35 -3.98 3.61 10.58
N GLN A 36 -4.54 4.55 9.81
CA GLN A 36 -5.37 5.68 10.28
C GLN A 36 -4.73 6.51 11.40
N LYS A 37 -3.42 6.35 11.63
CA LYS A 37 -2.66 7.03 12.67
C LYS A 37 -1.31 7.45 12.09
N PRO A 38 -0.89 8.71 12.29
CA PRO A 38 0.44 9.15 11.88
C PRO A 38 1.51 8.36 12.65
N ALA A 39 2.59 7.96 11.98
CA ALA A 39 3.77 7.41 12.64
C ALA A 39 4.82 8.50 12.80
N LYS A 40 5.48 8.53 13.96
CA LYS A 40 6.53 9.52 14.29
C LYS A 40 7.78 9.43 13.39
N ALA A 41 7.97 8.34 12.66
CA ALA A 41 9.16 8.08 11.86
C ALA A 41 8.75 7.48 10.51
N THR A 42 8.12 8.28 9.66
CA THR A 42 7.81 7.89 8.28
C THR A 42 8.57 8.75 7.29
N VAL A 43 8.97 8.13 6.17
CA VAL A 43 9.68 8.77 5.06
C VAL A 43 8.73 9.69 4.24
N VAL A 44 7.48 9.82 4.67
CA VAL A 44 6.37 10.44 3.95
C VAL A 44 5.55 11.24 4.96
N ASN A 45 4.97 12.37 4.54
CA ASN A 45 4.12 13.18 5.41
C ASN A 45 2.76 12.49 5.68
N ASP A 46 2.70 11.69 6.75
CA ASP A 46 1.53 10.90 7.13
C ASP A 46 0.29 11.77 7.43
N GLU A 47 0.49 12.92 8.07
CA GLU A 47 -0.61 13.80 8.48
C GLU A 47 -1.32 14.42 7.28
N ALA A 48 -0.55 14.88 6.28
CA ALA A 48 -1.09 15.41 5.04
C ALA A 48 -1.85 14.33 4.23
N ILE A 49 -1.36 13.09 4.24
CA ILE A 49 -2.04 11.96 3.59
C ILE A 49 -3.37 11.67 4.28
N LEU A 50 -3.39 11.58 5.61
CA LEU A 50 -4.62 11.30 6.36
C LEU A 50 -5.66 12.41 6.23
N ARG A 51 -5.22 13.68 6.16
CA ARG A 51 -6.11 14.84 5.96
C ARG A 51 -6.86 14.79 4.62
N HIS A 52 -6.21 14.30 3.57
CA HIS A 52 -6.77 14.29 2.21
C HIS A 52 -7.26 12.93 1.73
N ALA A 53 -7.07 11.88 2.54
CA ALA A 53 -7.52 10.53 2.22
C ALA A 53 -9.03 10.47 2.13
N ARG A 54 -9.55 9.89 1.05
CA ARG A 54 -10.99 9.62 0.91
C ARG A 54 -11.33 8.24 1.50
N PRO A 55 -12.58 8.00 1.92
CA PRO A 55 -13.03 6.67 2.34
C PRO A 55 -12.85 5.61 1.24
N ILE A 56 -12.95 6.00 -0.04
CA ILE A 56 -12.70 5.11 -1.19
C ILE A 56 -11.23 4.67 -1.26
N ASP A 57 -10.28 5.56 -0.95
CA ASP A 57 -8.85 5.21 -0.92
C ASP A 57 -8.56 4.19 0.20
N LEU A 58 -9.33 4.23 1.29
CA LEU A 58 -9.30 3.27 2.40
C LEU A 58 -9.76 1.88 1.97
N ILE A 59 -10.89 1.81 1.26
CA ILE A 59 -11.42 0.55 0.71
C ILE A 59 -10.43 -0.02 -0.30
N LEU A 60 -9.95 0.80 -1.24
CA LEU A 60 -9.00 0.38 -2.26
C LEU A 60 -7.70 -0.16 -1.65
N ALA A 61 -7.14 0.53 -0.64
CA ALA A 61 -5.93 0.10 0.05
C ALA A 61 -6.13 -1.23 0.80
N ARG A 62 -7.30 -1.46 1.39
CA ARG A 62 -7.63 -2.74 2.04
C ARG A 62 -7.81 -3.87 1.03
N THR A 63 -8.57 -3.63 -0.04
CA THR A 63 -8.80 -4.62 -1.10
C THR A 63 -7.49 -5.05 -1.74
N MET A 64 -6.63 -4.11 -2.14
CA MET A 64 -5.32 -4.44 -2.72
C MET A 64 -4.46 -5.28 -1.76
N HIS A 65 -4.47 -4.96 -0.47
CA HIS A 65 -3.70 -5.71 0.51
C HIS A 65 -4.24 -7.12 0.75
N ILE A 66 -5.57 -7.28 0.82
CA ILE A 66 -6.22 -8.58 0.98
C ILE A 66 -5.98 -9.44 -0.28
N SER A 67 -6.12 -8.87 -1.48
CA SER A 67 -5.84 -9.59 -2.73
C SER A 67 -4.38 -10.04 -2.81
N PHE A 68 -3.43 -9.21 -2.37
CA PHE A 68 -2.02 -9.58 -2.32
C PHE A 68 -1.76 -10.73 -1.33
N ILE A 69 -2.32 -10.65 -0.13
CA ILE A 69 -2.22 -11.74 0.87
C ILE A 69 -2.85 -13.03 0.32
N GLY A 70 -4.03 -12.94 -0.30
CA GLY A 70 -4.70 -14.07 -0.93
C GLY A 70 -3.83 -14.73 -2.01
N LEU A 71 -3.20 -13.93 -2.87
CA LEU A 71 -2.27 -14.44 -3.88
C LEU A 71 -1.07 -15.16 -3.24
N MET A 72 -0.50 -14.62 -2.16
CA MET A 72 0.60 -15.27 -1.43
C MET A 72 0.17 -16.61 -0.84
N PHE A 73 -1.04 -16.72 -0.30
CA PHE A 73 -1.57 -17.99 0.17
C PHE A 73 -1.78 -19.00 -0.96
N VAL A 74 -2.32 -18.56 -2.11
CA VAL A 74 -2.50 -19.43 -3.28
C VAL A 74 -1.16 -19.97 -3.77
N ILE A 75 -0.13 -19.14 -3.84
CA ILE A 75 1.22 -19.55 -4.27
C ILE A 75 1.83 -20.52 -3.26
N ALA A 76 1.77 -20.20 -1.97
CA ALA A 76 2.29 -21.07 -0.92
C ALA A 76 1.59 -22.44 -0.93
N TYR A 77 0.25 -22.43 -0.99
CA TYR A 77 -0.54 -23.65 -1.07
C TYR A 77 -0.19 -24.47 -2.31
N SER A 78 -0.13 -23.84 -3.49
CA SER A 78 0.22 -24.51 -4.75
C SER A 78 1.60 -25.16 -4.68
N TYR A 79 2.58 -24.48 -4.06
CA TYR A 79 3.92 -25.02 -3.87
C TYR A 79 3.91 -26.26 -2.98
N PHE A 80 3.26 -26.21 -1.82
CA PHE A 80 3.18 -27.36 -0.92
C PHE A 80 2.37 -28.51 -1.51
N ALA A 81 1.29 -28.23 -2.24
CA ALA A 81 0.51 -29.25 -2.93
C ALA A 81 1.32 -29.96 -4.02
N TYR A 82 2.10 -29.20 -4.80
CA TYR A 82 3.00 -29.74 -5.82
C TYR A 82 4.12 -30.61 -5.20
N ASP A 83 4.79 -30.09 -4.17
CA ASP A 83 5.89 -30.78 -3.48
C ASP A 83 5.41 -32.04 -2.74
N LEU A 84 4.20 -32.03 -2.16
CA LEU A 84 3.59 -33.22 -1.56
C LEU A 84 3.23 -34.27 -2.62
N GLY A 85 2.71 -33.85 -3.78
CA GLY A 85 2.42 -34.73 -4.91
C GLY A 85 3.67 -35.45 -5.42
N ASN A 86 4.76 -34.70 -5.66
CA ASN A 86 6.04 -35.26 -6.11
C ASN A 86 6.72 -36.20 -5.09
N ARG A 87 6.31 -36.19 -3.82
CA ARG A 87 6.82 -37.09 -2.78
C ARG A 87 6.04 -38.39 -2.65
N ALA A 88 4.86 -38.47 -3.25
CA ALA A 88 3.97 -39.63 -3.17
C ALA A 88 4.15 -40.62 -4.33
N ASP A 89 4.89 -40.23 -5.38
CA ASP A 89 5.31 -41.05 -6.53
C ASP A 89 6.74 -41.61 -6.31
#